data_AF-A0A519N8R8-F1
#
_entry.id   AF-A0A519N8R8-F1
#
_cell.length_a   1.000
_cell.length_b   1.000
_cell.length_c   1.000
_cell.angle_alpha   90.00
_cell.angle_beta   90.00
_cell.angle_gamma   90.00
#
_symmetry.space_group_name_H-M   'P 1'
#
loop_
_entity.id
_entity.type
_entity.pdbx_description
1 polymer ?
#
loop_
_entity_poly.entity_id
_entity_poly.type
_entity_poly.pdbx_seq_one_letter_code
_entity_poly.pdbx_strand_id
1 'polypeptide(L)'
;MKQKLQLLLLLLLSIAAVAQEEYPVYFDVDKDVPNEQSLRRLISWMKDNRDVEVSRIAAFADSTAGTVYNMELSQRRAASLYQLLKTSDIKISKGAEAKGFGETKVFS
;
A
#
# COMPACT_ATOMS: atom_id res chain seq x y z
N MET A 1 44.11 14.43 0.92
CA MET A 1 43.62 13.03 1.03
C MET A 1 42.32 12.93 1.83
N LYS A 2 42.23 13.54 3.03
CA LYS A 2 41.01 13.54 3.87
C LYS A 2 39.75 14.07 3.16
N GLN A 3 39.84 15.18 2.43
CA GLN A 3 38.72 15.73 1.66
C GLN A 3 38.22 14.79 0.54
N LYS A 4 39.14 14.11 -0.16
CA LYS A 4 38.79 13.12 -1.19
C LYS A 4 38.10 11.89 -0.57
N LEU A 5 38.51 11.50 0.63
CA LEU A 5 37.88 10.40 1.37
C LEU A 5 36.49 10.78 1.90
N GLN A 6 36.31 12.02 2.37
CA GLN A 6 35.00 12.55 2.78
C GLN A 6 34.02 12.65 1.60
N LEU A 7 34.50 13.12 0.45
CA LEU A 7 33.72 13.14 -0.81
C LEU A 7 33.32 11.73 -1.26
N LEU A 8 34.23 10.76 -1.15
CA LEU A 8 33.94 9.36 -1.48
C LEU A 8 32.88 8.77 -0.52
N LEU A 9 32.96 9.08 0.78
CA LEU A 9 31.99 8.60 1.77
C LEU A 9 30.59 9.21 1.55
N LEU A 10 30.53 10.49 1.17
CA LEU A 10 29.27 11.17 0.79
C LEU A 10 28.64 10.55 -0.46
N LEU A 11 29.47 10.16 -1.45
CA LEU A 11 29.01 9.51 -2.68
C LEU A 11 28.47 8.08 -2.44
N LEU A 12 29.03 7.37 -1.45
CA LEU A 12 28.56 6.03 -1.08
C LEU A 12 27.25 6.06 -0.29
N LEU A 13 27.00 7.12 0.49
CA LEU A 13 25.75 7.29 1.23
C LEU A 13 24.53 7.47 0.32
N SER A 14 24.69 8.11 -0.84
CA SER A 14 23.59 8.34 -1.78
C SER A 14 23.03 7.07 -2.42
N ILE A 15 23.76 5.95 -2.38
CA ILE A 15 23.32 4.68 -2.98
C ILE A 15 22.36 3.92 -2.05
N ALA A 16 22.34 4.24 -0.75
CA ALA A 16 21.51 3.56 0.25
C ALA A 16 20.06 4.07 0.31
N ALA A 17 19.59 4.80 -0.69
CA ALA A 17 18.20 5.24 -0.76
C ALA A 17 17.27 4.05 -1.06
N VAL A 18 16.58 3.55 -0.03
CA VAL A 18 15.53 2.53 -0.18
C VAL A 18 14.20 3.27 -0.39
N ALA A 19 13.53 3.03 -1.52
CA ALA A 19 12.18 3.52 -1.78
C ALA A 19 11.15 2.52 -1.22
N GLN A 20 10.05 3.02 -0.64
CA GLN A 20 8.91 2.19 -0.24
C GLN A 20 8.18 1.73 -1.50
N GLU A 21 8.06 0.42 -1.70
CA GLU A 21 7.28 -0.15 -2.79
C GLU A 21 5.77 -0.04 -2.50
N GLU A 22 4.99 0.27 -3.53
CA GLU A 22 3.52 0.28 -3.48
C GLU A 22 2.96 -0.80 -4.39
N TYR A 23 1.92 -1.48 -3.93
CA TYR A 23 1.23 -2.52 -4.69
C TYR A 23 -0.25 -2.17 -4.88
N PRO A 24 -0.73 -1.97 -6.12
CA PRO A 24 -2.11 -1.57 -6.36
C PRO A 24 -3.08 -2.75 -6.21
N VAL A 25 -4.23 -2.47 -5.59
CA VAL A 25 -5.34 -3.41 -5.47
C VAL A 25 -6.61 -2.76 -6.02
N TYR A 26 -7.27 -3.45 -6.95
CA TYR A 26 -8.45 -2.96 -7.63
C TYR A 26 -9.74 -3.62 -7.12
N PHE A 27 -10.81 -2.83 -7.14
CA PHE A 27 -12.14 -3.16 -6.66
C PHE A 27 -13.14 -2.87 -7.78
N ASP A 28 -14.19 -3.66 -7.85
CA ASP A 28 -15.30 -3.36 -8.75
C ASP A 28 -16.17 -2.24 -8.15
N VAL A 29 -17.03 -1.67 -9.01
CA VAL A 29 -17.99 -0.63 -8.63
C VAL A 29 -18.79 -1.10 -7.42
N ASP A 30 -18.82 -0.25 -6.39
CA ASP A 30 -19.59 -0.48 -5.18
C ASP A 30 -19.18 -1.71 -4.33
N LYS A 31 -17.99 -2.27 -4.57
CA LYS A 31 -17.45 -3.40 -3.80
C LYS A 31 -16.34 -2.97 -2.84
N ASP A 32 -16.30 -3.62 -1.69
CA ASP A 32 -15.28 -3.46 -0.64
C ASP A 32 -14.34 -4.67 -0.52
N VAL A 33 -14.50 -5.67 -1.38
CA VAL A 33 -13.56 -6.79 -1.56
C VAL A 33 -12.87 -6.64 -2.90
N PRO A 34 -11.55 -6.91 -2.99
CA PRO A 34 -10.84 -6.85 -4.27
C PRO A 34 -11.50 -7.74 -5.31
N ASN A 35 -11.54 -7.28 -6.56
CA ASN A 35 -12.08 -8.12 -7.64
C ASN A 35 -11.20 -9.35 -7.84
N GLU A 36 -11.75 -10.39 -8.47
CA GLU A 36 -11.07 -11.69 -8.50
C GLU A 36 -9.69 -11.63 -9.17
N GLN A 37 -9.55 -10.82 -10.23
CA GLN A 37 -8.27 -10.68 -10.92
C GLN A 37 -7.24 -10.01 -10.03
N SER A 38 -7.60 -8.92 -9.36
CA SER A 38 -6.72 -8.21 -8.44
C SER A 38 -6.39 -9.06 -7.22
N LEU A 39 -7.34 -9.83 -6.70
CA LEU A 39 -7.15 -10.76 -5.60
C LEU A 39 -6.14 -11.84 -5.96
N ARG A 40 -6.27 -12.48 -7.13
CA ARG A 40 -5.31 -13.48 -7.60
C ARG A 40 -3.90 -12.90 -7.71
N ARG A 41 -3.77 -11.69 -8.25
CA ARG A 41 -2.47 -11.00 -8.37
C ARG A 41 -1.88 -10.69 -7.00
N LEU A 42 -2.68 -10.15 -6.07
CA LEU A 42 -2.25 -9.87 -4.70
C LEU A 42 -1.77 -11.14 -4.01
N ILE A 43 -2.50 -12.26 -4.13
CA ILE A 43 -2.08 -13.55 -3.57
C ILE A 43 -0.75 -14.03 -4.16
N SER A 44 -0.53 -13.88 -5.47
CA SER A 44 0.77 -14.20 -6.08
C SER A 44 1.87 -13.31 -5.54
N TRP A 45 1.65 -12.00 -5.52
CA TRP A 45 2.63 -11.04 -4.99
C TRP A 45 3.00 -11.37 -3.55
N MET A 46 2.03 -11.69 -2.69
CA MET A 46 2.30 -12.10 -1.31
C MET A 46 3.14 -13.39 -1.23
N LYS A 47 2.97 -14.32 -2.17
CA LYS A 47 3.77 -15.56 -2.23
C LYS A 47 5.20 -15.29 -2.65
N ASP A 48 5.39 -14.38 -3.59
CA ASP A 48 6.70 -14.03 -4.13
C ASP A 48 7.48 -13.11 -3.19
N ASN A 49 6.80 -12.46 -2.24
CA ASN A 49 7.35 -11.41 -1.36
C ASN A 49 7.15 -11.74 0.13
N ARG A 50 7.55 -12.91 0.60
CA ARG A 50 7.33 -13.35 2.00
C ARG A 50 8.03 -12.49 3.07
N ASP A 51 9.12 -11.84 2.71
CA ASP A 51 9.92 -11.05 3.65
C ASP A 51 9.49 -9.59 3.75
N VAL A 52 8.46 -9.17 2.99
CA VAL A 52 7.96 -7.79 3.05
C VAL A 52 7.10 -7.56 4.28
N GLU A 53 7.12 -6.31 4.74
CA GLU A 53 6.29 -5.82 5.82
C GLU A 53 5.39 -4.70 5.29
N VAL A 54 4.08 -4.87 5.42
CA VAL A 54 3.12 -3.85 5.03
C VAL A 54 3.07 -2.77 6.12
N SER A 55 3.52 -1.57 5.77
CA SER A 55 3.53 -0.39 6.64
C SER A 55 2.28 0.48 6.50
N ARG A 56 1.54 0.36 5.38
CA ARG A 56 0.38 1.21 5.08
C ARG A 56 -0.60 0.53 4.12
N ILE A 57 -1.89 0.72 4.38
CA ILE A 57 -3.00 0.38 3.50
C ILE A 57 -3.80 1.65 3.28
N ALA A 58 -3.70 2.21 2.07
CA ALA A 58 -4.48 3.37 1.66
C ALA A 58 -5.52 2.95 0.64
N ALA A 59 -6.79 3.26 0.90
CA ALA A 59 -7.90 2.93 0.02
C ALA A 59 -8.63 4.19 -0.44
N PHE A 60 -9.16 4.13 -1.66
CA PHE A 60 -9.75 5.26 -2.37
C PHE A 60 -11.08 4.85 -3.02
N ALA A 61 -11.89 5.83 -3.38
CA ALA A 61 -13.10 5.68 -4.17
C ALA A 61 -13.11 6.73 -5.30
N ASP A 62 -13.76 6.38 -6.40
CA ASP A 62 -13.99 7.29 -7.52
C ASP A 62 -15.08 8.33 -7.18
N SER A 63 -15.12 9.44 -7.91
CA SER A 63 -16.04 10.55 -7.62
C SER A 63 -17.46 10.35 -8.15
N THR A 64 -17.92 9.09 -8.28
CA THR A 64 -19.20 8.76 -8.93
C THR A 64 -20.39 8.73 -7.95
N ALA A 65 -20.12 8.77 -6.65
CA ALA A 65 -21.13 8.77 -5.58
C ALA A 65 -20.92 9.96 -4.63
N GLY A 66 -21.69 10.03 -3.55
CA GLY A 66 -21.56 11.11 -2.57
C GLY A 66 -20.26 11.01 -1.76
N THR A 67 -19.68 12.15 -1.39
CA THR A 67 -18.41 12.20 -0.64
C THR A 67 -18.41 11.36 0.65
N VAL A 68 -19.50 11.41 1.42
CA VAL A 68 -19.66 10.60 2.65
C VAL A 68 -19.66 9.12 2.32
N TYR A 69 -20.44 8.73 1.31
CA TYR A 69 -20.52 7.36 0.83
C TYR A 69 -19.14 6.82 0.40
N ASN A 70 -18.42 7.62 -0.40
CA ASN A 70 -17.09 7.30 -0.89
C ASN A 70 -16.06 7.16 0.24
N MET A 71 -16.14 8.02 1.26
CA MET A 71 -15.31 7.88 2.45
C MET A 71 -15.57 6.55 3.16
N GLU A 72 -16.83 6.21 3.42
CA GLU A 72 -17.20 4.94 4.06
C GLU A 72 -16.78 3.73 3.22
N LEU A 73 -17.03 3.74 1.91
CA LEU A 73 -16.65 2.67 0.99
C LEU A 73 -15.13 2.45 1.00
N SER A 74 -14.35 3.52 0.89
CA SER A 74 -12.90 3.44 0.93
C SER A 74 -12.39 2.91 2.29
N GLN A 75 -13.03 3.29 3.40
CA GLN A 75 -12.64 2.77 4.72
C GLN A 75 -12.94 1.27 4.85
N ARG A 76 -14.07 0.78 4.31
CA ARG A 76 -14.37 -0.66 4.24
C ARG A 76 -13.36 -1.42 3.39
N ARG A 77 -12.93 -0.86 2.24
CA ARG A 77 -11.87 -1.43 1.40
C ARG A 77 -10.54 -1.59 2.15
N ALA A 78 -10.11 -0.56 2.87
CA ALA A 78 -8.90 -0.63 3.70
C ALA A 78 -9.01 -1.72 4.79
N ALA A 79 -10.18 -1.81 5.45
CA ALA A 79 -10.43 -2.82 6.48
C ALA A 79 -10.43 -4.25 5.90
N SER A 80 -11.08 -4.45 4.75
CA SER A 80 -11.13 -5.72 4.02
C SER A 80 -9.73 -6.21 3.64
N LEU A 81 -8.88 -5.32 3.09
CA LEU A 81 -7.48 -5.64 2.80
C LEU A 81 -6.66 -5.94 4.05
N TYR A 82 -6.86 -5.19 5.13
CA TYR A 82 -6.17 -5.48 6.39
C TYR A 82 -6.50 -6.89 6.91
N GLN A 83 -7.77 -7.31 6.86
CA GLN A 83 -8.15 -8.67 7.27
C GLN A 83 -7.56 -9.74 6.35
N LEU A 84 -7.54 -9.49 5.04
CA LEU A 84 -6.93 -10.40 4.08
C LEU A 84 -5.42 -10.57 4.33
N LEU A 85 -4.70 -9.48 4.57
CA LEU A 85 -3.28 -9.53 4.89
C LEU A 85 -3.03 -10.22 6.23
N LYS A 86 -3.87 -9.95 7.25
CA LYS A 86 -3.76 -10.57 8.58
C LYS A 86 -3.99 -12.09 8.57
N THR A 87 -4.78 -12.58 7.62
CA THR A 87 -5.03 -14.02 7.42
C THR A 87 -4.01 -14.68 6.50
N SER A 88 -3.04 -13.91 5.99
CA SER A 88 -1.93 -14.38 5.16
C SER A 88 -0.61 -14.47 5.94
N ASP A 89 0.44 -14.98 5.31
CA ASP A 89 1.80 -15.06 5.89
C ASP A 89 2.59 -13.73 5.83
N ILE A 90 1.97 -12.63 5.37
CA ILE A 90 2.62 -11.33 5.25
C ILE A 90 2.62 -10.60 6.60
N LYS A 91 3.77 -10.01 6.96
CA LYS A 91 3.88 -9.20 8.18
C LYS A 91 3.20 -7.85 7.97
N ILE A 92 2.43 -7.42 8.96
CA ILE A 92 1.88 -6.07 9.03
C ILE A 92 2.59 -5.35 10.17
N SER A 93 3.09 -4.14 9.90
CA SER A 93 3.81 -3.38 10.90
C SER A 93 2.93 -3.02 12.09
N LYS A 94 3.51 -2.96 13.30
CA LYS A 94 2.77 -2.63 14.54
C LYS A 94 2.08 -1.27 14.49
N GLY A 95 2.61 -0.33 13.70
CA GLY A 95 2.04 1.00 13.48
C GLY A 95 1.37 1.16 12.12
N ALA A 96 1.05 0.07 11.42
CA ALA A 96 0.50 0.17 10.08
C ALA A 96 -0.86 0.88 10.06
N GLU A 97 -0.99 1.90 9.20
CA GLU A 97 -2.23 2.64 9.02
C GLU A 97 -3.10 1.94 7.96
N ALA A 98 -4.36 1.65 8.28
CA ALA A 98 -5.36 1.19 7.32
C ALA A 98 -6.49 2.22 7.21
N LYS A 99 -6.48 3.02 6.13
CA LYS A 99 -7.30 4.22 6.02
C LYS A 99 -7.94 4.40 4.64
N GLY A 100 -9.23 4.73 4.67
CA GLY A 100 -9.96 5.25 3.53
C GLY A 100 -9.76 6.76 3.36
N PHE A 101 -9.63 7.20 2.12
CA PHE A 101 -9.49 8.61 1.75
C PHE A 101 -10.65 9.14 0.89
N GLY A 102 -11.65 8.28 0.63
CA GLY A 102 -12.76 8.58 -0.27
C GLY A 102 -12.27 9.01 -1.64
N GLU A 103 -12.93 10.02 -2.21
CA GLU A 103 -12.57 10.67 -3.48
C GLU A 103 -11.60 11.86 -3.31
N THR A 104 -11.28 12.22 -2.06
CA THR A 104 -10.56 13.47 -1.75
C THR A 104 -9.06 13.42 -2.07
N LYS A 105 -8.52 12.21 -2.28
CA LYS A 105 -7.15 11.98 -2.72
C LYS A 105 -7.16 11.09 -3.94
N VAL A 106 -6.56 11.55 -5.02
CA VAL A 106 -6.33 10.74 -6.22
C VAL A 106 -5.08 9.89 -5.97
N PHE A 107 -5.12 8.62 -6.36
CA PHE A 107 -3.92 7.78 -6.42
C PHE A 107 -2.97 8.40 -7.46
N SER A 108 -1.85 8.96 -7.00
CA SER A 108 -0.88 9.71 -7.82
C SER A 108 0.52 9.16 -7.68
#